data_AF-A0A4Y2HTE4-F1
#
_entry.id   AF-A0A4Y2HTE4-F1
#
_cell.length_a   1.000
_cell.length_b   1.000
_cell.length_c   1.000
_cell.angle_alpha   90.00
_cell.angle_beta   90.00
_cell.angle_gamma   90.00
#
_symmetry.space_group_name_H-M   'P 1'
#
loop_
_entity.id
_entity.type
_entity.pdbx_description
1 polymer ?
#
loop_
_entity_poly.entity_id
_entity_poly.type
_entity_poly.pdbx_seq_one_letter_code
_entity_poly.pdbx_strand_id
1 'polypeptide(L)'
;MWTLFFIGHHPDVQSKLYEELDRTFGKDVDTPISVNDLNHLDYMECVIKESNRIYTIVPIHGRQFYEDTKICGYTIPKGSAGIVLSYYLHRDETVFPDPEKFDPDPVLPENEINIPDFAYILFSAGPRNCIVNYENVAGARKCDLKILAEELGETVNDMHKMKDLKKMILASKEYDEESAKEWLNTIINERIEREENKLRQEE
;
A
#
# COMPACT_ATOMS: atom_id res chain seq x y z
N MET A 1 -2.82 4.66 -4.57
CA MET A 1 -1.99 5.10 -5.73
C MET A 1 -1.07 3.99 -6.26
N TRP A 2 -0.05 3.51 -5.53
CA TRP A 2 0.83 2.40 -6.00
C TRP A 2 0.10 1.05 -6.20
N THR A 3 -0.90 0.76 -5.38
CA THR A 3 -1.68 -0.48 -5.51
C THR A 3 -2.32 -0.63 -6.89
N LEU A 4 -2.91 0.43 -7.43
CA LEU A 4 -3.48 0.39 -8.78
C LEU A 4 -2.44 0.18 -9.86
N PHE A 5 -1.30 0.87 -9.74
CA PHE A 5 -0.18 0.70 -10.66
C PHE A 5 0.19 -0.79 -10.73
N PHE A 6 0.37 -1.45 -9.59
CA PHE A 6 0.70 -2.87 -9.58
C PHE A 6 -0.42 -3.75 -10.13
N ILE A 7 -1.68 -3.49 -9.78
CA ILE A 7 -2.83 -4.25 -10.33
C ILE A 7 -2.85 -4.16 -11.86
N GLY A 8 -2.58 -2.99 -12.46
CA GLY A 8 -2.57 -2.83 -13.92
C GLY A 8 -1.42 -3.55 -14.62
N HIS A 9 -0.27 -3.68 -13.97
CA HIS A 9 0.91 -4.33 -14.56
C HIS A 9 0.97 -5.83 -14.30
N HIS A 10 0.05 -6.39 -13.49
CA HIS A 10 0.08 -7.80 -13.09
C HIS A 10 -1.27 -8.47 -13.40
N PRO A 11 -1.48 -8.92 -14.66
CA PRO A 11 -2.75 -9.52 -15.10
C PRO A 11 -3.18 -10.76 -14.30
N ASP A 12 -2.23 -11.49 -13.73
CA ASP A 12 -2.45 -12.64 -12.86
C ASP A 12 -3.04 -12.21 -11.50
N VAL A 13 -2.47 -11.17 -10.88
CA VAL A 13 -3.00 -10.56 -9.64
C VAL A 13 -4.39 -9.99 -9.89
N GLN A 14 -4.56 -9.28 -11.01
CA GLN A 14 -5.84 -8.73 -11.44
C GLN A 14 -6.91 -9.82 -11.58
N SER A 15 -6.55 -10.97 -12.17
CA SER A 15 -7.47 -12.10 -12.35
C SER A 15 -7.88 -12.71 -11.02
N LYS A 16 -6.92 -12.94 -10.10
CA LYS A 16 -7.18 -13.42 -8.74
C LYS A 16 -8.07 -12.45 -7.95
N LEU A 17 -7.86 -11.14 -8.07
CA LEU A 17 -8.74 -10.14 -7.45
C LEU A 17 -10.17 -10.21 -8.03
N TYR A 18 -10.31 -10.35 -9.35
CA TYR A 18 -11.62 -10.46 -9.97
C TYR A 18 -12.37 -11.72 -9.48
N GLU A 19 -11.67 -12.86 -9.37
CA GLU A 19 -12.22 -14.09 -8.81
C GLU A 19 -12.66 -13.93 -7.35
N GLU A 20 -11.86 -13.22 -6.53
CA GLU A 20 -12.23 -12.89 -5.15
C GLU A 20 -13.53 -12.08 -5.10
N LEU A 21 -13.67 -11.06 -5.94
CA LEU A 21 -14.90 -10.27 -6.01
C LEU A 21 -16.12 -11.10 -6.42
N ASP A 22 -15.95 -11.96 -7.43
CA ASP A 22 -17.01 -12.86 -7.88
C ASP A 22 -17.44 -13.82 -6.77
N ARG A 23 -16.49 -14.30 -5.97
CA ARG A 23 -16.74 -15.20 -4.84
C ARG A 23 -17.44 -14.49 -3.67
N THR A 24 -16.97 -13.30 -3.30
CA THR A 24 -17.46 -12.57 -2.12
C THR A 24 -18.81 -11.92 -2.38
N PHE A 25 -19.05 -11.41 -3.59
CA PHE A 25 -20.24 -10.61 -3.91
C PHE A 25 -21.18 -11.26 -4.93
N GLY A 26 -20.77 -12.36 -5.56
CA GLY A 26 -21.55 -13.01 -6.59
C GLY A 26 -21.65 -12.22 -7.89
N LYS A 27 -22.68 -12.53 -8.68
CA LYS A 27 -22.89 -11.96 -10.02
C LYS A 27 -23.78 -10.72 -10.04
N ASP A 28 -24.40 -10.38 -8.91
CA ASP A 28 -25.22 -9.18 -8.81
C ASP A 28 -24.31 -7.95 -8.64
N VAL A 29 -24.14 -7.22 -9.73
CA VAL A 29 -23.24 -6.07 -9.80
C VAL A 29 -23.89 -4.77 -9.31
N ASP A 30 -25.19 -4.78 -9.02
CA ASP A 30 -25.97 -3.61 -8.62
C ASP A 30 -26.19 -3.50 -7.12
N THR A 31 -25.88 -4.56 -6.36
CA THR A 31 -25.96 -4.57 -4.90
C THR A 31 -24.90 -3.62 -4.29
N PRO A 32 -25.31 -2.73 -3.36
CA PRO A 32 -24.38 -1.89 -2.62
C PRO A 32 -23.42 -2.71 -1.73
N ILE A 33 -22.15 -2.35 -1.75
CA ILE A 33 -21.09 -2.94 -0.93
C ILE A 33 -21.14 -2.31 0.46
N SER A 34 -21.29 -3.13 1.50
CA SER A 34 -21.22 -2.69 2.89
C SER A 34 -19.77 -2.58 3.39
N VAL A 35 -19.59 -2.08 4.60
CA VAL A 35 -18.27 -2.08 5.26
C VAL A 35 -17.81 -3.50 5.58
N ASN A 36 -18.77 -4.34 5.98
CA ASN A 36 -18.48 -5.69 6.43
C ASN A 36 -18.02 -6.58 5.27
N ASP A 37 -18.60 -6.35 4.11
CA ASP A 37 -18.23 -6.94 2.83
C ASP A 37 -16.74 -6.75 2.48
N LEU A 38 -16.16 -5.60 2.81
CA LEU A 38 -14.75 -5.29 2.58
C LEU A 38 -13.80 -6.03 3.54
N ASN A 39 -14.32 -6.63 4.61
CA ASN A 39 -13.54 -7.49 5.50
C ASN A 39 -13.38 -8.91 4.94
N HIS A 40 -14.04 -9.23 3.83
CA HIS A 40 -13.97 -10.53 3.17
C HIS A 40 -13.14 -10.48 1.87
N LEU A 41 -12.29 -9.46 1.73
CA LEU A 41 -11.39 -9.24 0.59
C LEU A 41 -9.95 -9.47 1.01
N ASP A 42 -9.65 -10.71 1.39
CA ASP A 42 -8.37 -11.13 1.96
C ASP A 42 -7.22 -10.96 0.96
N TYR A 43 -7.45 -11.30 -0.31
CA TYR A 43 -6.45 -11.18 -1.37
C TYR A 43 -6.21 -9.71 -1.74
N MET A 44 -7.26 -8.88 -1.83
CA MET A 44 -7.10 -7.42 -1.96
C MET A 44 -6.25 -6.85 -0.82
N GLU A 45 -6.45 -7.32 0.40
CA GLU A 45 -5.62 -6.96 1.54
C GLU A 45 -4.15 -7.37 1.32
N CYS A 46 -3.88 -8.56 0.81
CA CYS A 46 -2.51 -8.99 0.47
C CYS A 46 -1.88 -8.10 -0.62
N VAL A 47 -2.63 -7.74 -1.66
CA VAL A 47 -2.18 -6.85 -2.74
C VAL A 47 -1.81 -5.46 -2.20
N ILE A 48 -2.62 -4.92 -1.28
CA ILE A 48 -2.33 -3.63 -0.63
C ILE A 48 -1.11 -3.76 0.30
N LYS A 49 -0.97 -4.84 1.08
CA LYS A 49 0.22 -5.09 1.91
C LYS A 49 1.47 -5.11 1.04
N GLU A 50 1.45 -5.89 -0.04
CA GLU A 50 2.61 -6.04 -0.92
C GLU A 50 2.97 -4.73 -1.63
N SER A 51 1.96 -3.98 -2.06
CA SER A 51 2.18 -2.66 -2.68
C SER A 51 2.92 -1.71 -1.72
N ASN A 52 2.59 -1.78 -0.43
CA ASN A 52 3.21 -1.00 0.62
C ASN A 52 4.54 -1.57 1.12
N ARG A 53 4.78 -2.88 0.99
CA ARG A 53 6.10 -3.50 1.20
C ARG A 53 7.11 -2.87 0.25
N ILE A 54 6.77 -2.87 -1.05
CA ILE A 54 7.63 -2.31 -2.09
C ILE A 54 7.65 -0.78 -1.97
N TYR A 55 6.51 -0.10 -1.99
CA TYR A 55 6.45 1.35 -1.90
C TYR A 55 5.87 1.81 -0.56
N THR A 56 6.73 1.76 0.47
CA THR A 56 6.38 2.13 1.84
C THR A 56 6.08 3.62 1.99
N ILE A 57 4.91 3.93 2.57
CA ILE A 57 4.44 5.30 2.80
C ILE A 57 5.37 6.07 3.76
N VAL A 58 5.80 5.41 4.84
CA VAL A 58 6.69 5.99 5.86
C VAL A 58 7.99 5.18 5.92
N PRO A 59 9.02 5.53 5.12
CA PRO A 59 10.22 4.71 4.99
C PRO A 59 11.20 4.81 6.17
N ILE A 60 11.01 5.78 7.07
CA ILE A 60 11.96 6.13 8.14
C ILE A 60 11.22 6.34 9.47
N HIS A 61 11.68 5.67 10.52
CA HIS A 61 11.16 5.83 11.89
C HIS A 61 12.28 6.27 12.84
N GLY A 62 12.23 7.52 13.30
CA GLY A 62 13.20 8.08 14.24
C GLY A 62 12.82 7.89 15.71
N ARG A 63 13.81 7.68 16.58
CA ARG A 63 13.69 7.64 18.03
C ARG A 63 14.86 8.37 18.70
N GLN A 64 14.58 8.99 19.84
CA GLN A 64 15.60 9.60 20.69
C GLN A 64 15.89 8.67 21.87
N PHE A 65 17.16 8.39 22.14
CA PHE A 65 17.57 7.63 23.32
C PHE A 65 17.73 8.58 24.51
N TYR A 66 16.93 8.36 25.56
CA TYR A 66 16.94 9.19 26.78
C TYR A 66 17.86 8.65 27.88
N GLU A 67 18.41 7.46 27.67
CA GLU A 67 19.38 6.77 28.53
C GLU A 67 20.31 5.89 27.70
N ASP A 68 21.45 5.50 28.28
CA ASP A 68 22.38 4.57 27.64
C ASP A 68 21.69 3.22 27.41
N THR A 69 21.56 2.80 26.16
CA THR A 69 20.76 1.63 25.77
C THR A 69 21.64 0.58 25.10
N LYS A 70 21.51 -0.68 25.49
CA LYS A 70 22.24 -1.79 24.85
C LYS A 70 21.41 -2.42 23.73
N ILE A 71 21.94 -2.42 22.50
CA ILE A 71 21.32 -3.05 21.32
C ILE A 71 22.37 -3.89 20.61
N CYS A 72 22.08 -5.17 20.34
CA CYS A 72 22.96 -6.10 19.62
C CYS A 72 24.41 -6.14 20.16
N GLY A 73 24.59 -5.99 21.48
CA GLY A 73 25.91 -5.97 22.13
C GLY A 73 26.62 -4.61 22.14
N TYR A 74 26.06 -3.58 21.50
CA TYR A 74 26.58 -2.22 21.48
C TYR A 74 25.87 -1.33 22.50
N THR A 75 26.60 -0.40 23.12
CA THR A 75 26.01 0.65 23.96
C THR A 75 25.77 1.89 23.12
N ILE A 76 24.50 2.27 22.95
CA ILE A 76 24.08 3.52 22.34
C ILE A 76 24.02 4.59 23.44
N PRO A 77 24.83 5.67 23.35
CA PRO A 77 24.84 6.71 24.37
C PRO A 77 23.51 7.46 24.47
N LYS A 78 23.17 7.88 25.68
CA LYS A 78 22.11 8.86 25.94
C LYS A 78 22.30 10.10 25.06
N GLY A 79 21.20 10.60 24.49
CA GLY A 79 21.23 11.75 23.58
C GLY A 79 21.43 11.37 22.12
N SER A 80 21.67 10.09 21.80
CA SER A 80 21.73 9.62 20.41
C SER A 80 20.33 9.54 19.77
N ALA A 81 20.27 9.65 18.45
CA ALA A 81 19.09 9.33 17.66
C ALA A 81 19.25 7.96 16.99
N GLY A 82 18.20 7.14 17.04
CA GLY A 82 18.09 5.87 16.32
C GLY A 82 17.12 6.01 15.16
N ILE A 83 17.42 5.35 14.06
CA ILE A 83 16.57 5.33 12.87
C ILE A 83 16.35 3.88 12.45
N VAL A 84 15.09 3.52 12.25
CA VAL A 84 14.71 2.27 11.56
C VAL A 84 14.29 2.64 10.14
N LEU A 85 14.91 2.00 9.15
CA LEU A 85 14.64 2.23 7.74
C LEU A 85 13.77 1.10 7.18
N SER A 86 12.45 1.26 7.30
CA SER A 86 11.47 0.26 6.85
C SER A 86 11.60 -0.04 5.36
N TYR A 87 12.02 0.93 4.55
CA TYR A 87 12.28 0.73 3.12
C TYR A 87 13.30 -0.38 2.82
N TYR A 88 14.41 -0.42 3.58
CA TYR A 88 15.44 -1.46 3.42
C TYR A 88 15.03 -2.75 4.10
N LEU A 89 14.39 -2.66 5.25
CA LEU A 89 13.88 -3.82 5.98
C LEU A 89 12.88 -4.65 5.16
N HIS A 90 11.95 -3.97 4.47
CA HIS A 90 11.00 -4.60 3.56
C HIS A 90 11.64 -5.18 2.29
N ARG A 91 12.93 -4.91 2.06
CA ARG A 91 13.73 -5.39 0.92
C ARG A 91 14.87 -6.31 1.35
N ASP A 92 14.85 -6.78 2.59
CA ASP A 92 15.82 -7.77 3.03
C ASP A 92 15.55 -9.10 2.30
N GLU A 93 16.43 -9.45 1.37
CA GLU A 93 16.34 -10.68 0.57
C GLU A 93 16.33 -11.96 1.42
N THR A 94 16.82 -11.89 2.66
CA THR A 94 16.79 -13.02 3.59
C THR A 94 15.38 -13.29 4.14
N VAL A 95 14.49 -12.29 4.07
CA VAL A 95 13.08 -12.37 4.49
C VAL A 95 12.16 -12.41 3.27
N PHE A 96 12.40 -11.56 2.27
CA PHE A 96 11.61 -11.41 1.06
C PHE A 96 12.48 -11.70 -0.16
N PRO A 97 12.52 -12.96 -0.65
CA PRO A 97 13.23 -13.31 -1.87
C PRO A 97 12.70 -12.49 -3.07
N ASP A 98 13.59 -12.05 -3.94
CA ASP A 98 13.29 -11.15 -5.07
C ASP A 98 12.45 -9.93 -4.66
N PRO A 99 12.93 -9.09 -3.72
CA PRO A 99 12.10 -8.11 -3.01
C PRO A 99 11.55 -6.98 -3.88
N GLU A 100 12.05 -6.82 -5.11
CA GLU A 100 11.53 -5.87 -6.10
C GLU A 100 10.40 -6.44 -6.96
N LYS A 101 10.25 -7.77 -6.99
CA LYS A 101 9.13 -8.43 -7.65
C LYS A 101 7.87 -8.17 -6.84
N PHE A 102 6.81 -7.73 -7.52
CA PHE A 102 5.50 -7.62 -6.92
C PHE A 102 4.84 -9.00 -6.86
N ASP A 103 4.77 -9.55 -5.66
CA ASP A 103 4.21 -10.88 -5.42
C ASP A 103 3.43 -10.88 -4.10
N PRO A 104 2.09 -10.94 -4.12
CA PRO A 104 1.30 -10.97 -2.89
C PRO A 104 1.44 -12.28 -2.09
N ASP A 105 2.04 -13.34 -2.66
CA ASP A 105 2.06 -14.67 -2.04
C ASP A 105 2.76 -14.71 -0.66
N PRO A 106 3.91 -14.04 -0.39
CA PRO A 106 4.56 -14.05 0.91
C PRO A 106 3.74 -13.45 2.05
N VAL A 107 2.83 -12.52 1.73
CA VAL A 107 1.95 -11.84 2.71
C VAL A 107 0.55 -12.45 2.77
N LEU A 108 0.32 -13.59 2.11
CA LEU A 108 -0.89 -14.40 2.30
C LEU A 108 -1.01 -14.88 3.74
N PRO A 109 -2.23 -15.01 4.30
CA PRO A 109 -2.43 -15.44 5.69
C PRO A 109 -1.68 -16.73 6.07
N GLU A 110 -1.62 -17.70 5.15
CA GLU A 110 -0.90 -18.96 5.33
C GLU A 110 0.64 -18.82 5.33
N ASN A 111 1.17 -17.78 4.69
CA ASN A 111 2.61 -17.56 4.52
C ASN A 111 3.15 -16.48 5.46
N GLU A 112 2.31 -15.54 5.91
CA GLU A 112 2.66 -14.43 6.80
C GLU A 112 3.25 -14.92 8.12
N ILE A 113 2.91 -16.13 8.57
CA ILE A 113 3.51 -16.80 9.73
C ILE A 113 5.03 -17.03 9.60
N ASN A 114 5.55 -17.06 8.38
CA ASN A 114 6.98 -17.24 8.12
C ASN A 114 7.76 -15.91 8.12
N ILE A 115 7.05 -14.77 8.15
CA ILE A 115 7.68 -13.45 8.21
C ILE A 115 8.10 -13.20 9.67
N PRO A 116 9.39 -12.94 9.96
CA PRO A 116 9.84 -12.66 11.31
C PRO A 116 9.13 -11.45 11.91
N ASP A 117 8.94 -11.47 13.23
CA ASP A 117 8.43 -10.33 13.97
C ASP A 117 9.22 -9.07 13.62
N PHE A 118 8.49 -7.99 13.37
CA PHE A 118 9.04 -6.69 12.99
C PHE A 118 9.79 -6.64 11.66
N ALA A 119 9.80 -7.68 10.83
CA ALA A 119 10.36 -7.62 9.47
C ALA A 119 9.42 -6.91 8.47
N TYR A 120 8.15 -6.76 8.83
CA TYR A 120 7.16 -5.98 8.10
C TYR A 120 6.51 -4.94 9.03
N ILE A 121 6.84 -3.66 8.86
CA ILE A 121 6.45 -2.56 9.78
C ILE A 121 5.98 -1.30 9.05
N LEU A 122 4.96 -1.45 8.21
CA LEU A 122 4.38 -0.33 7.44
C LEU A 122 3.96 0.88 8.32
N PHE A 123 3.40 0.61 9.49
CA PHE A 123 2.85 1.62 10.40
C PHE A 123 3.67 1.76 11.70
N SER A 124 4.98 1.48 11.64
CA SER A 124 5.86 1.31 12.81
C SER A 124 5.36 0.15 13.72
N ALA A 125 6.12 -0.13 14.78
CA ALA A 125 5.76 -1.12 15.77
C ALA A 125 5.87 -0.57 17.21
N GLY A 126 5.33 -1.34 18.16
CA GLY A 126 5.38 -1.04 19.59
C GLY A 126 4.39 0.06 20.03
N PRO A 127 4.62 0.70 21.19
CA PRO A 127 3.64 1.62 21.82
C PRO A 127 3.44 2.96 21.09
N ARG A 128 4.20 3.19 20.02
CA ARG A 128 4.12 4.39 19.16
C ARG A 128 3.88 3.99 17.70
N ASN A 129 3.24 2.84 17.48
CA ASN A 129 2.70 2.50 16.17
C ASN A 129 1.58 3.48 15.77
N CYS A 130 1.26 3.52 14.48
CA CYS A 130 0.16 4.33 13.99
C CYS A 130 -1.15 3.91 14.67
N ILE A 131 -1.99 4.89 15.02
CA ILE A 131 -3.33 4.64 15.56
C ILE A 131 -4.20 3.92 14.52
N VAL A 132 -3.99 4.22 13.23
CA VAL A 132 -4.60 3.52 12.11
C VAL A 132 -3.66 2.37 11.72
N ASN A 133 -3.87 1.20 12.30
CA ASN A 133 -3.18 -0.04 11.93
C ASN A 133 -3.89 -0.75 10.76
N TYR A 134 -3.34 -1.86 10.27
CA TYR A 134 -3.88 -2.58 9.11
C TYR A 134 -5.33 -3.08 9.32
N GLU A 135 -5.71 -3.43 10.54
CA GLU A 135 -7.10 -3.77 10.89
C GLU A 135 -8.07 -2.59 10.63
N ASN A 136 -7.58 -1.36 10.71
CA ASN A 136 -8.32 -0.13 10.40
C ASN A 136 -8.14 0.35 8.94
N VAL A 137 -7.26 -0.29 8.14
CA VAL A 137 -7.06 -0.02 6.70
C VAL A 137 -8.30 -0.42 5.88
N ALA A 138 -9.28 -1.13 6.45
CA ALA A 138 -10.63 -1.25 5.87
C ALA A 138 -11.25 0.11 5.48
N GLY A 139 -10.95 1.18 6.23
CA GLY A 139 -11.34 2.55 5.88
C GLY A 139 -10.55 3.12 4.70
N ALA A 140 -9.26 2.80 4.61
CA ALA A 140 -8.42 3.19 3.47
C ALA A 140 -8.78 2.40 2.20
N ARG A 141 -9.18 1.11 2.31
CA ARG A 141 -9.76 0.31 1.21
C ARG A 141 -10.95 1.04 0.57
N LYS A 142 -11.83 1.64 1.39
CA LYS A 142 -12.95 2.46 0.90
C LYS A 142 -12.51 3.77 0.26
N CYS A 143 -11.54 4.47 0.85
CA CYS A 143 -11.05 5.73 0.30
C CYS A 143 -10.33 5.51 -1.03
N ASP A 144 -9.52 4.47 -1.15
CA ASP A 144 -8.90 4.07 -2.42
C ASP A 144 -10.01 3.71 -3.42
N LEU A 145 -10.99 2.87 -3.06
CA LEU A 145 -12.14 2.58 -3.92
C LEU A 145 -12.88 3.83 -4.40
N LYS A 146 -13.11 4.79 -3.51
CA LYS A 146 -13.83 6.05 -3.78
C LYS A 146 -13.04 7.02 -4.65
N ILE A 147 -11.80 7.32 -4.28
CA ILE A 147 -10.91 8.23 -5.02
C ILE A 147 -10.74 7.72 -6.46
N LEU A 148 -10.62 6.41 -6.64
CA LEU A 148 -10.34 5.81 -7.93
C LEU A 148 -11.57 5.68 -8.82
N ALA A 149 -12.76 5.49 -8.24
CA ALA A 149 -14.00 5.59 -9.00
C ALA A 149 -14.32 7.05 -9.40
N GLU A 150 -13.93 8.03 -8.58
CA GLU A 150 -13.98 9.46 -8.93
C GLU A 150 -12.99 9.82 -10.07
N GLU A 151 -11.76 9.29 -10.05
CA GLU A 151 -10.73 9.50 -11.10
C GLU A 151 -11.12 8.89 -12.47
N LEU A 152 -11.91 7.81 -12.48
CA LEU A 152 -12.44 7.20 -13.72
C LEU A 152 -13.69 7.90 -14.27
N GLY A 153 -14.08 9.04 -13.70
CA GLY A 153 -15.22 9.84 -14.15
C GLY A 153 -16.58 9.25 -13.78
N GLU A 154 -16.64 8.29 -12.86
CA GLU A 154 -17.88 7.74 -12.33
C GLU A 154 -18.29 8.53 -11.06
N THR A 155 -19.57 8.90 -10.96
CA THR A 155 -20.07 9.59 -9.75
C THR A 155 -20.25 8.58 -8.62
N VAL A 156 -19.37 8.63 -7.61
CA VAL A 156 -19.40 7.73 -6.47
C VAL A 156 -20.31 8.27 -5.39
N ASN A 157 -21.50 7.67 -5.22
CA ASN A 157 -22.31 7.87 -4.02
C ASN A 157 -21.82 6.94 -2.90
N ASP A 158 -22.13 7.25 -1.64
CA ASP A 158 -21.69 6.47 -0.46
C ASP A 158 -22.15 4.98 -0.48
N MET A 159 -23.08 4.63 -1.38
CA MET A 159 -23.44 3.25 -1.75
C MET A 159 -22.59 2.78 -2.93
N HIS A 160 -21.38 2.29 -2.64
CA HIS A 160 -20.47 1.72 -3.65
C HIS A 160 -21.12 0.50 -4.32
N LYS A 161 -21.10 0.38 -5.65
CA LYS A 161 -21.64 -0.80 -6.35
C LYS A 161 -20.53 -1.70 -6.87
N MET A 162 -20.84 -2.99 -6.97
CA MET A 162 -19.90 -4.02 -7.44
C MET A 162 -19.40 -3.84 -8.88
N LYS A 163 -20.23 -3.28 -9.77
CA LYS A 163 -19.83 -2.96 -11.15
C LYS A 163 -18.62 -2.02 -11.20
N ASP A 164 -18.49 -1.10 -10.24
CA ASP A 164 -17.46 -0.06 -10.25
C ASP A 164 -16.10 -0.69 -9.92
N LEU A 165 -16.06 -1.55 -8.91
CA LEU A 165 -14.86 -2.29 -8.51
C LEU A 165 -14.38 -3.26 -9.61
N LYS A 166 -15.30 -3.95 -10.30
CA LYS A 166 -14.95 -4.80 -11.45
C LYS A 166 -14.41 -3.99 -12.63
N LYS A 167 -15.01 -2.83 -12.93
CA LYS A 167 -14.50 -1.90 -13.94
C LYS A 167 -13.12 -1.39 -13.58
N MET A 168 -12.83 -1.06 -12.33
CA MET A 168 -11.51 -0.59 -11.88
C MET A 168 -10.42 -1.63 -12.07
N ILE A 169 -10.71 -2.87 -11.67
CA ILE A 169 -9.82 -4.00 -11.94
C ILE A 169 -9.62 -4.09 -13.45
N LEU A 170 -10.67 -4.09 -14.27
CA LEU A 170 -10.55 -4.27 -15.71
C LEU A 170 -9.92 -3.07 -16.46
N ALA A 171 -10.17 -1.82 -16.05
CA ALA A 171 -9.58 -0.61 -16.62
C ALA A 171 -8.06 -0.59 -16.43
N SER A 172 -7.56 -1.25 -15.39
CA SER A 172 -6.12 -1.44 -15.23
C SER A 172 -5.47 -2.26 -16.37
N LYS A 173 -6.22 -3.06 -17.16
CA LYS A 173 -5.71 -3.67 -18.41
C LYS A 173 -5.42 -2.65 -19.51
N GLU A 174 -6.10 -1.51 -19.49
CA GLU A 174 -5.85 -0.41 -20.43
C GLU A 174 -4.70 0.48 -19.94
N TYR A 175 -4.28 0.32 -18.68
CA TYR A 175 -3.17 1.04 -18.07
C TYR A 175 -1.86 0.30 -18.36
N ASP A 176 -1.35 0.47 -19.59
CA ASP A 176 -0.08 -0.11 -20.01
C ASP A 176 1.14 0.58 -19.36
N GLU A 177 2.30 -0.03 -19.54
CA GLU A 177 3.58 0.44 -18.97
C GLU A 177 3.96 1.85 -19.44
N GLU A 178 3.48 2.25 -20.62
CA GLU A 178 3.71 3.57 -21.20
C GLU A 178 2.85 4.63 -20.53
N SER A 179 1.56 4.35 -20.37
CA SER A 179 0.59 5.19 -19.64
C SER A 179 1.02 5.43 -18.19
N ALA A 180 1.60 4.41 -17.56
CA ALA A 180 2.05 4.50 -16.18
C ALA A 180 3.36 5.27 -16.03
N LYS A 181 4.29 5.15 -17.00
CA LYS A 181 5.50 6.00 -17.08
C LYS A 181 5.12 7.47 -17.30
N GLU A 182 4.16 7.73 -18.18
CA GLU A 182 3.68 9.09 -18.46
C GLU A 182 3.09 9.74 -17.21
N TRP A 183 2.24 9.00 -16.48
CA TRP A 183 1.65 9.49 -15.24
C TRP A 183 2.69 9.70 -14.11
N LEU A 184 3.68 8.81 -13.96
CA LEU A 184 4.77 8.99 -12.99
C LEU A 184 5.59 10.25 -13.30
N ASN A 185 5.89 10.47 -14.58
CA ASN A 185 6.61 11.65 -15.06
C ASN A 185 5.83 12.93 -14.79
N THR A 186 4.51 12.92 -14.97
CA THR A 186 3.63 14.04 -14.62
C THR A 186 3.75 14.42 -13.15
N ILE A 187 3.70 13.43 -12.24
CA ILE A 187 3.83 13.69 -10.79
C ILE A 187 5.22 14.23 -10.43
N ILE A 188 6.26 13.67 -11.03
CA ILE A 188 7.64 14.15 -10.82
C ILE A 188 7.76 15.60 -11.27
N ASN A 189 7.24 15.93 -12.46
CA ASN A 189 7.27 17.28 -13.02
C ASN A 189 6.46 18.25 -12.16
N GLU A 190 5.27 17.88 -11.69
CA GLU A 190 4.48 18.71 -10.78
C GLU A 190 5.20 18.96 -9.45
N ARG A 191 5.94 17.98 -8.92
CA ARG A 191 6.75 18.18 -7.71
C ARG A 191 7.92 19.13 -7.95
N ILE A 192 8.64 18.96 -9.06
CA ILE A 192 9.72 19.86 -9.46
C ILE A 192 9.19 21.28 -9.61
N GLU A 193 8.06 21.47 -10.31
CA GLU A 193 7.47 22.78 -10.52
C GLU A 193 7.00 23.43 -9.21
N ARG A 194 6.46 22.63 -8.27
CA ARG A 194 6.12 23.13 -6.92
C ARG A 194 7.35 23.52 -6.11
N GLU A 195 8.47 22.80 -6.23
CA GLU A 195 9.73 23.15 -5.56
C GLU A 195 10.35 24.41 -6.17
N GLU A 196 10.39 24.52 -7.49
CA GLU A 196 10.84 25.74 -8.18
C GLU A 196 9.97 26.95 -7.86
N ASN A 197 8.65 26.78 -7.79
CA ASN A 197 7.74 27.87 -7.43
C ASN A 197 7.90 28.32 -5.97
N LYS A 198 8.27 27.41 -5.06
CA LYS A 198 8.62 27.78 -3.68
C LYS A 198 9.92 28.57 -3.64
N LEU A 199 10.95 28.13 -4.38
CA LEU A 199 12.23 28.83 -4.47
C LEU A 199 12.06 30.24 -5.06
N ARG A 200 11.21 30.41 -6.08
CA ARG A 200 10.86 31.71 -6.68
C ARG A 200 10.06 32.65 -5.76
N GLN A 201 9.46 32.13 -4.69
CA GLN A 201 8.71 32.92 -3.70
C GLN A 201 9.55 33.30 -2.48
N GLU A 202 10.74 32.72 -2.34
CA GLU A 202 11.70 33.00 -1.25
C GLU A 202 12.81 34.00 -1.66
N GLU A 203 12.83 34.44 -2.94
CA GLU A 203 13.66 35.53 -3.50
C GLU A 203 12.90 36.87 -3.57
#